data_AF-A0A5K1FWJ4-F1
#
_entry.id   AF-A0A5K1FWJ4-F1
#
_cell.length_a   1.000
_cell.length_b   1.000
_cell.length_c   1.000
_cell.angle_alpha   90.00
_cell.angle_beta   90.00
_cell.angle_gamma   90.00
#
_symmetry.space_group_name_H-M   'P 1'
#
loop_
_entity.id
_entity.type
_entity.pdbx_description
1 polymer ?
#
loop_
_entity_poly.entity_id
_entity_poly.type
_entity_poly.pdbx_seq_one_letter_code
_entity_poly.pdbx_strand_id
1 'polypeptide(L)'
;MILLGICCSPSGDGEDPYAEIALQPLPEYTIPSDGVTMTCIACTDKGQIFLAGRDGHLYEMQYSSGSGWRKRCRKICHTASVGGLIS
;
A
#
# COMPACT_ATOMS: atom_id res chain seq x y z
N MET A 1 -5.08 3.46 -6.03
CA MET A 1 -4.89 3.01 -4.64
C MET A 1 -4.27 4.13 -3.84
N ILE A 2 -4.63 4.23 -2.56
CA ILE A 2 -4.19 5.28 -1.65
C ILE A 2 -3.67 4.67 -0.34
N LEU A 3 -2.67 5.29 0.27
CA LEU A 3 -2.27 5.00 1.65
C LEU A 3 -2.92 6.04 2.57
N LEU A 4 -3.39 5.61 3.74
CA LEU A 4 -3.95 6.48 4.77
C LEU A 4 -3.25 6.19 6.09
N GLY A 5 -2.94 7.24 6.85
CA GLY A 5 -2.53 7.10 8.25
C GLY A 5 -3.77 6.81 9.10
N ILE A 6 -3.67 5.84 10.01
CA ILE A 6 -4.74 5.51 10.96
C ILE A 6 -4.14 5.55 12.35
N CYS A 7 -4.80 6.23 13.27
CA CYS A 7 -4.47 6.23 14.69
C CYS A 7 -5.72 5.81 15.47
N CYS A 8 -5.57 4.82 16.34
CA CYS A 8 -6.61 4.44 17.28
C CYS A 8 -6.25 4.95 18.66
N SER A 9 -7.18 5.60 19.34
CA SER A 9 -6.99 6.12 20.69
C SER A 9 -8.06 5.59 21.65
N PRO A 10 -7.71 5.46 22.95
CA PRO A 10 -8.67 5.06 23.97
C PRO A 10 -9.71 6.15 24.22
N SER A 11 -10.88 5.74 24.72
CA SER A 11 -11.82 6.67 25.36
C SER A 11 -11.19 7.39 26.55
N GLY A 12 -11.72 8.55 26.92
CA GLY A 12 -11.26 9.30 28.11
C GLY A 12 -11.26 8.49 29.42
N ASP A 13 -12.13 7.48 29.51
CA ASP A 13 -12.22 6.55 30.66
C ASP A 13 -11.32 5.30 30.55
N GLY A 14 -10.61 5.11 29.42
CA GLY A 14 -9.59 4.06 29.23
C GLY A 14 -10.10 2.63 29.06
N GLU A 15 -11.42 2.41 29.03
CA GLU A 15 -12.04 1.08 29.02
C GLU A 15 -11.99 0.37 27.65
N ASP A 16 -12.03 1.15 26.56
CA ASP A 16 -11.86 0.67 25.18
C ASP A 16 -10.63 1.36 24.54
N PRO A 17 -9.54 0.62 24.25
CA PRO A 17 -8.33 1.16 23.64
C PRO A 17 -8.48 1.56 22.16
N TYR A 18 -9.59 1.22 21.52
CA TYR A 18 -9.87 1.50 20.10
C TYR A 18 -11.14 2.33 19.90
N ALA A 19 -11.57 3.07 20.92
CA ALA A 19 -12.81 3.82 20.90
C ALA A 19 -12.87 4.94 19.87
N GLU A 20 -11.72 5.55 19.58
CA GLU A 20 -11.59 6.62 18.60
C GLU A 20 -10.67 6.20 17.46
N ILE A 21 -11.06 6.55 16.22
CA ILE A 21 -10.28 6.32 15.01
C ILE A 21 -10.07 7.65 14.29
N ALA A 22 -8.81 8.08 14.20
CA ALA A 22 -8.41 9.24 13.40
C ALA A 22 -7.82 8.79 12.06
N LEU A 23 -8.27 9.41 10.98
CA LEU A 23 -7.78 9.17 9.62
C LEU A 23 -6.96 10.37 9.14
N GLN A 24 -5.73 10.12 8.71
CA GLN A 24 -4.85 11.11 8.12
C GLN A 24 -4.69 10.86 6.61
N PRO A 25 -5.19 11.77 5.74
CA PRO A 25 -4.93 11.69 4.32
C PRO A 25 -3.45 11.82 4.00
N LEU A 26 -2.94 10.95 3.13
CA LEU A 26 -1.56 10.98 2.66
C LEU A 26 -1.54 11.12 1.12
N PRO A 27 -1.85 12.31 0.57
CA PRO A 27 -2.06 12.50 -0.87
C PRO A 27 -0.82 12.14 -1.72
N GLU A 28 0.38 12.34 -1.18
CA GLU A 28 1.66 11.97 -1.84
C GLU A 28 1.86 10.44 -1.98
N TYR A 29 1.01 9.63 -1.34
CA TYR A 29 1.09 8.18 -1.29
C TYR A 29 -0.07 7.53 -2.07
N THR A 30 -0.28 8.03 -3.29
CA THR A 30 -1.28 7.53 -4.23
C THR A 30 -0.61 6.92 -5.45
N ILE A 31 -1.05 5.72 -5.85
CA ILE A 31 -0.61 5.06 -7.09
C ILE A 31 -1.81 4.66 -7.95
N PRO A 32 -1.72 4.80 -9.28
CA PRO A 32 -2.76 4.33 -10.18
C PRO A 32 -2.84 2.79 -10.20
N SER A 33 -4.03 2.26 -10.44
CA SER A 33 -4.23 0.83 -10.68
C SER A 33 -3.80 0.39 -12.08
N ASP A 34 -3.59 1.35 -13.00
CA ASP A 34 -3.23 1.13 -14.40
C ASP A 34 -4.17 0.14 -15.12
N GLY A 35 -5.47 0.21 -14.82
CA GLY A 35 -6.49 -0.65 -15.42
C GLY A 35 -6.56 -2.06 -14.82
N VAL A 36 -5.69 -2.41 -13.88
CA VAL A 36 -5.67 -3.71 -13.23
C VAL A 36 -6.53 -3.70 -11.96
N THR A 37 -7.52 -4.58 -11.89
CA THR A 37 -8.26 -4.82 -10.65
C THR A 37 -7.37 -5.58 -9.66
N MET A 38 -7.07 -4.96 -8.52
CA MET A 38 -6.36 -5.64 -7.43
C MET A 38 -7.33 -6.56 -6.69
N THR A 39 -6.96 -7.82 -6.51
CA THR A 39 -7.80 -8.86 -5.90
C THR A 39 -7.36 -9.20 -4.48
N CYS A 40 -6.08 -8.99 -4.16
CA CYS A 40 -5.52 -9.31 -2.84
C CYS A 40 -4.53 -8.22 -2.41
N ILE A 41 -4.45 -7.98 -1.10
CA ILE A 41 -3.44 -7.14 -0.46
C ILE A 41 -2.85 -7.92 0.71
N ALA A 42 -1.53 -7.93 0.83
CA ALA A 42 -0.82 -8.54 1.95
C ALA A 42 0.36 -7.66 2.37
N CYS A 43 0.77 -7.77 3.62
CA CYS A 43 1.91 -7.01 4.15
C CYS A 43 2.87 -7.89 4.93
N THR A 44 4.11 -7.43 5.04
CA THR A 44 5.12 -8.05 5.91
C THR A 44 5.26 -7.28 7.21
N ASP A 45 5.84 -7.92 8.22
CA ASP A 45 6.27 -7.29 9.48
C ASP A 45 7.28 -6.14 9.28
N LYS A 46 7.97 -6.12 8.13
CA LYS A 46 8.89 -5.05 7.71
C LYS A 46 8.18 -3.87 7.01
N GLY A 47 6.85 -3.90 6.88
CA GLY A 47 6.07 -2.84 6.24
C GLY A 47 6.03 -2.90 4.72
N GLN A 48 6.47 -3.98 4.08
CA GLN A 48 6.26 -4.11 2.62
C GLN A 48 4.78 -4.38 2.35
N ILE A 49 4.26 -3.82 1.26
CA ILE A 49 2.88 -3.99 0.83
C ILE A 49 2.86 -4.66 -0.54
N PHE A 50 2.28 -5.85 -0.62
CA PHE A 50 2.13 -6.63 -1.84
C PHE A 50 0.68 -6.65 -2.30
N LEU A 51 0.48 -6.69 -3.61
CA LEU A 51 -0.81 -6.67 -4.27
C LEU A 51 -0.85 -7.76 -5.33
N ALA A 52 -1.96 -8.50 -5.41
CA ALA A 52 -2.22 -9.38 -6.55
C ALA A 52 -3.21 -8.70 -7.49
N GLY A 53 -2.87 -8.64 -8.77
CA GLY A 53 -3.78 -8.18 -9.83
C GLY A 53 -4.57 -9.34 -10.44
N ARG A 54 -5.77 -9.02 -10.95
CA ARG A 54 -6.61 -9.97 -11.71
C ARG A 54 -5.94 -10.44 -13.00
N ASP A 55 -4.94 -9.71 -13.48
CA ASP A 55 -4.09 -10.08 -14.60
C ASP A 55 -3.03 -11.15 -14.25
N GLY A 56 -3.05 -11.67 -13.02
CA GLY A 56 -2.14 -12.72 -12.57
C GLY A 56 -0.77 -12.17 -12.14
N HIS A 57 -0.60 -10.85 -12.06
CA HIS A 57 0.65 -10.24 -11.66
C HIS A 57 0.72 -9.95 -10.16
N LEU A 58 1.91 -10.18 -9.60
CA LEU A 58 2.29 -9.72 -8.26
C LEU A 58 2.95 -8.35 -8.35
N TYR A 59 2.44 -7.41 -7.55
CA TYR A 59 2.97 -6.06 -7.41
C TYR A 59 3.42 -5.77 -5.99
N GLU A 60 4.34 -4.81 -5.86
CA GLU A 60 4.72 -4.19 -4.60
C GLU A 60 4.41 -2.69 -4.64
N MET A 61 3.75 -2.17 -3.61
CA MET A 61 3.58 -0.74 -3.36
C MET A 61 4.74 -0.26 -2.48
N GLN A 62 5.76 0.29 -3.11
CA GLN A 62 6.89 0.88 -2.39
C GLN A 62 6.56 2.31 -1.97
N TYR A 63 6.88 2.65 -0.73
CA TYR A 63 6.69 3.98 -0.17
C TYR A 63 7.92 4.46 0.62
N SER A 64 8.14 5.77 0.68
CA SER A 64 9.26 6.37 1.40
C SER A 64 8.85 7.69 2.06
N SER A 65 9.40 7.94 3.25
CA SER A 65 9.27 9.22 3.96
C SER A 65 10.16 10.32 3.37
N GLY A 66 11.10 9.98 2.50
CA GLY A 66 12.06 10.92 1.92
C GLY A 66 11.38 12.04 1.11
N SER A 67 11.85 13.27 1.29
CA SER A 67 11.51 14.40 0.43
C SER A 67 12.54 14.51 -0.70
N GLY A 68 12.08 14.74 -1.92
CA GLY A 68 12.95 14.88 -3.09
C GLY A 68 12.16 14.88 -4.39
N TRP A 69 12.85 14.99 -5.52
CA TRP A 69 12.20 14.97 -6.85
C TRP A 69 11.52 13.62 -7.18
N ARG A 70 11.86 12.57 -6.43
CA ARG A 70 11.29 11.24 -6.60
C ARG A 70 9.92 11.15 -5.95
N LYS A 71 8.95 10.59 -6.67
CA LYS A 71 7.64 10.23 -6.09
C LYS A 71 7.82 9.37 -4.84
N ARG A 72 7.11 9.71 -3.77
CA ARG A 72 7.13 8.99 -2.48
C ARG A 72 6.50 7.61 -2.55
N CYS A 73 5.69 7.34 -3.56
CA CYS A 73 5.04 6.05 -3.74
C CYS A 73 5.11 5.56 -5.19
N ARG A 74 5.34 4.25 -5.36
CA ARG A 74 5.50 3.58 -6.66
C ARG A 74 4.89 2.19 -6.61
N LYS A 75 4.37 1.75 -7.76
CA LYS A 75 3.94 0.37 -7.99
C LYS A 75 5.01 -0.35 -8.82
N ILE A 76 5.50 -1.49 -8.34
CA ILE A 76 6.48 -2.31 -9.05
C ILE A 76 5.82 -3.65 -9.38
N CYS A 77 5.87 -4.08 -10.65
CA CYS A 77 5.44 -5.41 -11.03
C CYS A 77 6.62 -6.38 -10.95
N HIS A 78 6.53 -7.37 -10.06
CA HIS A 78 7.60 -8.37 -9.85
C HIS A 78 7.55 -9.51 -10.87
N THR A 79 6.43 -9.67 -11.56
CA THR A 79 6.17 -10.80 -12.46
C THR A 79 6.20 -10.42 -13.95
N ALA A 80 6.31 -9.13 -14.27
CA ALA A 80 6.39 -8.64 -15.65
C ALA A 80 7.58 -9.21 -16.43
N SER A 81 8.69 -9.56 -15.76
CA SER A 81 9.89 -10.11 -16.40
C SER A 81 9.92 -11.65 -16.49
N VAL A 82 8.98 -12.35 -15.84
CA VAL A 82 8.97 -13.83 -15.81
C VAL A 82 8.33 -14.40 -17.08
N GLY A 83 7.42 -13.67 -17.72
CA GLY A 83 6.77 -14.11 -18.97
C GLY A 83 7.67 -14.09 -20.21
N GLY A 84 8.80 -13.39 -20.18
CA GLY A 84 9.72 -13.28 -21.32
C GLY A 84 10.80 -14.36 -21.40
N LEU A 85 11.02 -15.14 -20.33
CA LEU A 85 12.11 -16.12 -20.26
C LEU A 85 11.70 -17.54 -20.66
N ILE A 86 10.42 -17.74 -21.00
CA ILE A 86 9.84 -19.05 -21.35
C ILE A 86 9.32 -19.11 -22.80
N SER A 87 9.75 -18.17 -23.67
CA SER A 87 9.43 -18.17 -25.10
C SER A 87 10.60 -18.61 -25.96
#